data_AF-A0A956DIX0-F1
#
_entry.id   AF-A0A956DIX0-F1
#
_cell.length_a   1.000
_cell.length_b   1.000
_cell.length_c   1.000
_cell.angle_alpha   90.00
_cell.angle_beta   90.00
_cell.angle_gamma   90.00
#
_symmetry.space_group_name_H-M   'P 1'
#
loop_
_entity.id
_entity.type
_entity.pdbx_description
1 polymer ?
#
loop_
_entity_poly.entity_id
_entity_poly.type
_entity_poly.pdbx_seq_one_letter_code
_entity_poly.pdbx_strand_id
1 'polypeptide(L)'
;MARLGSKTLYLLILATIIGVVGGLGAVLFRWMIHLVNDVAYPKGVTIAELSALPWYALMLPPVIGGLVVGPLIYFLAREAKGHGVPEVMDAVYYKEGKIRPVVAVVKSLASALSI
;
A
#
# COMPACT_ATOMS: atom_id res chain seq x y z
N MET A 1 20.55 -3.43 -35.64
CA MET A 1 20.88 -3.12 -34.23
C MET A 1 20.89 -1.60 -34.07
N ALA A 2 19.81 -1.03 -33.54
CA ALA A 2 19.69 0.41 -33.36
C ALA A 2 20.78 0.90 -32.39
N ARG A 3 21.56 1.90 -32.79
CA ARG A 3 22.51 2.58 -31.90
C ARG A 3 21.70 3.31 -30.82
N LEU A 4 21.55 2.69 -29.66
CA LEU A 4 20.96 3.30 -28.48
C LEU A 4 21.80 4.56 -28.16
N GLY A 5 21.19 5.73 -28.30
CA GLY A 5 21.81 6.97 -27.81
C GLY A 5 22.01 6.89 -26.30
N SER A 6 23.04 7.56 -25.77
CA SER A 6 23.35 7.55 -24.33
C SER A 6 22.16 7.92 -23.45
N LYS A 7 21.28 8.82 -23.92
CA LYS A 7 20.02 9.20 -23.27
C LYS A 7 19.03 8.04 -23.17
N THR A 8 18.86 7.24 -24.21
CA THR A 8 17.93 6.10 -24.21
C THR A 8 18.42 5.01 -23.27
N LEU A 9 19.73 4.75 -23.25
CA LEU A 9 20.32 3.80 -22.30
C LEU A 9 20.13 4.25 -20.85
N TYR A 10 20.33 5.54 -20.56
CA TYR A 10 20.08 6.12 -19.24
C TYR A 10 18.63 5.91 -18.78
N LEU A 11 17.65 6.23 -19.65
CA LEU A 11 16.24 6.05 -19.33
C LEU A 11 15.86 4.57 -19.13
N LEU A 12 16.44 3.65 -19.91
CA LEU A 12 16.20 2.22 -19.73
C LEU A 12 16.72 1.73 -18.38
N ILE A 13 17.95 2.10 -18.01
CA ILE A 13 18.53 1.73 -16.70
C ILE A 13 17.65 2.28 -15.57
N LEU A 14 17.24 3.55 -15.66
CA LEU A 14 16.40 4.18 -14.65
C LEU A 14 15.02 3.49 -14.54
N ALA A 15 14.39 3.16 -15.68
CA ALA A 15 13.12 2.45 -15.72
C ALA A 15 13.23 1.05 -15.09
N THR A 16 14.31 0.32 -15.36
CA THR A 16 14.58 -0.98 -14.73
C THR A 16 14.71 -0.84 -13.21
N ILE A 17 15.48 0.15 -12.73
CA ILE A 17 15.63 0.40 -11.29
C ILE A 17 14.28 0.71 -10.64
N ILE A 18 13.50 1.62 -11.22
CA ILE A 18 12.17 1.99 -10.70
C ILE A 18 11.24 0.78 -10.68
N GLY A 19 11.26 -0.05 -11.73
CA GLY A 19 10.46 -1.28 -11.81
C GLY A 19 10.82 -2.29 -10.72
N VAL A 20 12.12 -2.50 -10.46
CA VAL A 20 12.58 -3.38 -9.37
C VAL A 20 12.16 -2.84 -8.01
N VAL A 21 12.36 -1.54 -7.75
CA VAL A 21 11.98 -0.91 -6.48
C VAL A 21 10.46 -0.97 -6.28
N GLY A 22 9.67 -0.69 -7.31
CA GLY A 22 8.20 -0.79 -7.27
C GLY A 22 7.72 -2.22 -7.04
N GLY A 23 8.34 -3.20 -7.70
CA GLY A 23 8.05 -4.62 -7.51
C GLY A 23 8.35 -5.10 -6.08
N LEU A 24 9.51 -4.74 -5.54
CA LEU A 24 9.86 -5.03 -4.14
C LEU A 24 8.90 -4.34 -3.16
N GLY A 25 8.50 -3.10 -3.45
CA GLY A 25 7.49 -2.39 -2.68
C GLY A 25 6.14 -3.12 -2.66
N ALA A 26 5.71 -3.70 -3.78
CA ALA A 26 4.49 -4.49 -3.86
C ALA A 26 4.58 -5.79 -3.04
N VAL A 27 5.72 -6.47 -3.05
CA VAL A 27 5.96 -7.67 -2.22
C VAL A 27 5.93 -7.30 -0.73
N LEU A 28 6.59 -6.21 -0.34
CA LEU A 28 6.57 -5.70 1.02
C LEU A 28 5.12 -5.38 1.45
N PHE A 29 4.37 -4.68 0.61
CA PHE A 29 2.97 -4.35 0.89
C PHE A 29 2.11 -5.61 1.08
N ARG A 30 2.30 -6.64 0.24
CA ARG A 30 1.60 -7.93 0.41
C ARG A 30 1.96 -8.61 1.72
N TRP A 31 3.23 -8.54 2.13
CA TRP A 31 3.66 -9.08 3.43
C TRP A 31 3.01 -8.33 4.61
N MET A 32 2.83 -7.01 4.50
CA MET A 32 2.10 -6.23 5.51
C MET A 32 0.64 -6.67 5.65
N ILE A 33 -0.07 -6.90 4.54
CA ILE A 33 -1.46 -7.40 4.58
C ILE A 33 -1.52 -8.77 5.26
N HIS A 34 -0.58 -9.67 4.92
CA HIS A 34 -0.52 -10.98 5.57
C HIS A 34 -0.23 -10.86 7.06
N LEU A 35 0.67 -9.97 7.48
CA LEU A 35 0.94 -9.74 8.89
C LEU A 35 -0.30 -9.27 9.65
N VAL A 36 -1.04 -8.30 9.10
CA VAL A 36 -2.28 -7.82 9.72
C VAL A 36 -3.34 -8.92 9.77
N ASN A 37 -3.52 -9.68 8.69
CA ASN A 37 -4.46 -10.80 8.65
C ASN A 37 -4.09 -11.92 9.63
N ASP A 38 -2.81 -12.28 9.71
CA ASP A 38 -2.32 -13.34 10.60
C ASP A 38 -2.48 -12.98 12.07
N VAL A 39 -2.37 -11.68 12.40
CA VAL A 39 -2.62 -11.15 13.76
C VAL A 39 -4.12 -11.06 14.04
N ALA A 40 -4.93 -10.66 13.06
CA ALA A 40 -6.37 -10.52 13.21
C ALA A 40 -7.09 -11.88 13.32
N TYR A 41 -6.64 -12.86 12.54
CA TYR A 41 -7.25 -14.18 12.43
C TYR A 41 -6.17 -15.27 12.47
N PRO A 42 -6.18 -16.16 13.48
CA PRO A 42 -5.20 -17.24 13.58
C PRO A 42 -5.21 -18.16 12.35
N LYS A 43 -4.03 -18.60 11.91
CA LYS A 43 -3.89 -19.54 10.79
C LYS A 43 -4.46 -20.92 11.13
N GLY A 44 -5.09 -21.55 10.14
CA GLY A 44 -5.56 -22.93 10.26
C GLY A 44 -6.97 -23.08 10.83
N VAL A 45 -7.66 -21.97 11.10
CA VAL A 45 -9.06 -21.98 11.53
C VAL A 45 -9.95 -22.21 10.32
N THR A 46 -10.76 -23.27 10.38
CA THR A 46 -11.70 -23.63 9.33
C THR A 46 -12.85 -22.61 9.32
N ILE A 47 -13.50 -22.40 8.17
CA ILE A 47 -14.67 -21.48 8.06
C ILE A 47 -15.75 -21.84 9.10
N ALA A 48 -15.91 -23.14 9.41
CA ALA A 48 -16.82 -23.63 10.43
C ALA A 48 -16.44 -23.16 11.86
N GLU A 49 -15.16 -23.21 12.22
CA GLU A 49 -14.66 -22.77 13.54
C GLU A 49 -14.72 -21.24 13.66
N LEU A 50 -14.49 -20.53 12.56
CA LEU A 50 -14.62 -19.08 12.50
C LEU A 50 -16.08 -18.63 12.63
N SER A 51 -17.03 -19.41 12.09
CA SER A 51 -18.47 -19.17 12.23
C SER A 51 -19.01 -19.51 13.63
N ALA A 52 -18.27 -20.32 14.40
CA ALA A 52 -18.58 -20.60 15.79
C ALA A 52 -18.08 -19.51 16.74
N LEU A 53 -17.20 -18.62 16.27
CA LEU A 53 -16.80 -17.45 17.06
C LEU A 53 -17.97 -16.47 17.20
N PRO A 54 -18.04 -15.75 18.33
CA PRO A 54 -19.01 -14.68 18.48
C PRO A 54 -18.81 -13.61 17.40
N TRP A 55 -19.91 -13.12 16.83
CA TRP A 55 -19.89 -12.13 15.73
C TRP A 55 -19.04 -10.89 16.04
N TYR A 56 -18.96 -10.48 17.31
CA TYR A 56 -18.18 -9.33 17.74
C TYR A 56 -16.67 -9.57 17.65
N ALA A 57 -16.20 -10.79 17.85
CA ALA A 57 -14.78 -11.14 17.73
C ALA A 57 -14.32 -11.10 16.26
N LEU A 58 -15.24 -11.36 15.33
CA LEU A 58 -15.01 -11.21 13.89
C LEU A 58 -15.02 -9.74 13.43
N MET A 59 -15.84 -8.90 14.08
CA MET A 59 -15.92 -7.48 13.76
C MET A 59 -14.85 -6.62 14.43
N LEU A 60 -14.27 -7.07 15.55
CA LEU A 60 -13.30 -6.28 16.31
C LEU A 60 -12.06 -5.89 15.46
N PRO A 61 -11.41 -6.81 14.72
CA PRO A 61 -10.23 -6.47 13.94
C PRO A 61 -10.46 -5.38 12.88
N PRO A 62 -11.47 -5.45 11.98
CA PRO A 62 -11.70 -4.38 11.01
C PRO A 62 -12.16 -3.07 11.67
N VAL A 63 -12.87 -3.12 12.79
CA VAL A 63 -13.24 -1.91 13.55
C VAL A 63 -11.99 -1.21 14.10
N ILE A 64 -11.07 -1.97 14.70
CA ILE A 64 -9.80 -1.42 15.21
C ILE A 64 -8.96 -0.89 14.04
N GLY A 65 -8.86 -1.64 12.94
CA GLY A 65 -8.18 -1.21 11.72
C GLY A 65 -8.70 0.15 11.24
N GLY A 66 -10.01 0.29 11.08
CA GLY A 66 -10.65 1.55 10.69
C GLY A 66 -10.40 2.69 11.70
N LEU A 67 -10.45 2.39 13.00
CA LEU A 67 -10.21 3.37 14.06
C LEU A 67 -8.77 3.90 14.06
N VAL A 68 -7.79 3.07 13.68
CA VAL A 68 -6.38 3.46 13.56
C VAL A 68 -6.11 4.21 12.26
N VAL A 69 -6.73 3.78 11.15
CA VAL A 69 -6.53 4.38 9.82
C VAL A 69 -6.94 5.85 9.78
N GLY A 70 -8.04 6.22 10.43
CA GLY A 70 -8.54 7.60 10.47
C GLY A 70 -7.50 8.61 11.00
N PRO A 71 -7.02 8.46 12.25
CA PRO A 71 -5.95 9.27 12.82
C PRO A 71 -4.66 9.19 12.01
N LEU A 72 -4.25 8.00 11.56
CA LEU A 72 -3.02 7.81 10.78
C LEU A 72 -3.02 8.71 9.53
N ILE A 73 -4.10 8.71 8.76
CA ILE A 73 -4.24 9.54 7.57
C ILE A 73 -4.40 11.03 7.95
N TYR A 74 -5.18 11.34 8.99
CA TYR A 74 -5.45 12.72 9.37
C TYR A 74 -4.20 13.48 9.85
N PHE A 75 -3.33 12.81 10.61
CA PHE A 75 -2.14 13.41 11.22
C PHE A 75 -0.89 13.30 10.35
N LEU A 76 -0.64 12.16 9.69
CA LEU A 76 0.63 11.96 8.97
C LEU A 76 0.56 12.40 7.50
N ALA A 77 -0.51 12.03 6.78
CA ALA A 77 -0.63 12.33 5.35
C ALA A 77 -2.08 12.46 4.91
N ARG A 78 -2.63 13.68 5.02
CA ARG A 78 -4.00 13.98 4.53
C ARG A 78 -4.15 13.74 3.03
N GLU A 79 -3.05 13.83 2.29
CA GLU A 79 -2.94 13.54 0.86
C GLU A 79 -3.07 12.04 0.54
N ALA A 80 -2.90 11.15 1.53
CA ALA A 80 -3.05 9.71 1.31
C ALA A 80 -4.51 9.27 1.16
N LYS A 81 -5.48 10.17 1.41
CA LYS A 81 -6.92 9.93 1.25
C LYS A 81 -7.26 9.62 -0.20
N GLY A 82 -8.12 8.63 -0.43
CA GLY A 82 -8.63 8.34 -1.76
C GLY A 82 -7.68 7.48 -2.62
N HIS A 83 -7.86 7.58 -3.94
CA HIS A 83 -7.36 6.59 -4.90
C HIS A 83 -5.98 7.01 -5.40
N GLY A 84 -4.97 6.15 -5.26
CA GLY A 84 -3.56 6.47 -5.57
C GLY A 84 -3.28 6.96 -6.99
N VAL A 85 -4.11 6.55 -7.96
CA VAL A 85 -3.89 6.83 -9.38
C VAL A 85 -4.09 8.33 -9.70
N PRO A 86 -5.23 8.95 -9.36
CA PRO A 86 -5.40 10.40 -9.48
C PRO A 86 -4.27 11.24 -8.88
N GLU A 87 -3.77 10.90 -7.69
CA GLU A 87 -2.69 11.66 -7.05
C GLU A 87 -1.38 11.59 -7.84
N VAL A 88 -1.05 10.43 -8.42
CA VAL A 88 0.12 10.29 -9.29
C VAL A 88 -0.08 11.07 -10.60
N MET A 89 -1.27 11.00 -11.19
CA MET A 89 -1.58 11.76 -12.40
C MET A 89 -1.49 13.28 -12.18
N ASP A 90 -2.02 13.78 -11.07
CA ASP A 90 -1.92 15.18 -10.65
C ASP A 90 -0.47 15.60 -10.44
N ALA A 91 0.34 14.74 -9.79
CA ALA A 91 1.75 15.03 -9.57
C ALA A 91 2.53 15.12 -10.89
N VAL A 92 2.29 14.21 -11.83
CA VAL A 92 2.95 14.23 -13.14
C VAL A 92 2.53 15.45 -13.96
N TYR A 93 1.24 15.81 -13.95
CA TYR A 93 0.74 16.90 -14.79
C TYR A 93 1.03 18.29 -14.21
N TYR A 94 0.84 18.48 -12.90
CA TYR A 94 0.89 19.81 -12.26
C TYR A 94 2.08 20.02 -11.32
N LYS A 95 2.77 18.97 -10.86
CA LYS A 95 3.79 19.06 -9.78
C LYS A 95 5.15 18.50 -10.17
N GLU A 96 5.45 18.43 -11.48
CA GLU A 96 6.75 17.94 -12.00
C GLU A 96 7.11 16.52 -11.52
N GLY A 97 6.10 15.69 -11.23
CA GLY A 97 6.28 14.33 -10.70
C GLY A 97 6.71 14.26 -9.23
N LYS A 98 6.68 15.37 -8.48
CA LYS A 98 7.10 15.39 -7.07
C LYS A 98 5.96 14.94 -6.15
N ILE A 99 6.19 13.83 -5.45
CA ILE A 99 5.28 13.29 -4.42
C ILE A 99 6.03 13.17 -3.10
N ARG A 100 5.37 13.52 -1.99
CA ARG A 100 5.95 13.40 -0.65
C ARG A 100 6.15 11.92 -0.29
N PRO A 101 7.37 11.45 0.04
CA PRO A 101 7.63 10.03 0.31
C PRO A 101 6.79 9.43 1.45
N VAL A 102 6.45 10.24 2.46
CA VAL A 102 5.59 9.85 3.58
C VAL A 102 4.21 9.37 3.11
N VAL A 103 3.69 9.91 1.99
CA VAL A 103 2.39 9.51 1.44
C VAL A 103 2.39 8.04 1.03
N ALA A 104 3.47 7.55 0.41
CA ALA A 104 3.58 6.14 0.03
C ALA A 104 3.54 5.23 1.26
N VAL A 105 4.30 5.56 2.31
CA VAL A 105 4.35 4.78 3.56
C VAL A 105 2.99 4.76 4.27
N VAL A 106 2.36 5.93 4.42
CA VAL A 106 1.04 6.04 5.08
C VAL A 106 -0.03 5.30 4.27
N LYS A 107 0.00 5.38 2.94
CA LYS A 107 -0.98 4.69 2.08
C LYS A 107 -0.83 3.17 2.15
N SER A 108 0.40 2.66 2.17
CA SER A 108 0.66 1.23 2.38
C SER A 108 0.21 0.75 3.75
N LEU A 109 0.52 1.49 4.83
CA LEU A 109 0.09 1.14 6.19
C LEU A 109 -1.43 1.19 6.35
N ALA A 110 -2.05 2.28 5.89
CA ALA A 110 -3.49 2.46 5.97
C ALA A 110 -4.22 1.35 5.20
N SER A 111 -3.75 1.05 3.99
CA SER A 111 -4.34 0.00 3.16
C SER A 111 -4.15 -1.39 3.75
N ALA A 112 -3.01 -1.69 4.38
CA ALA A 112 -2.80 -2.99 5.03
C ALA A 112 -3.66 -3.18 6.28
N LEU A 113 -4.06 -2.09 6.96
CA LEU A 113 -4.96 -2.13 8.12
C LEU A 113 -6.45 -2.15 7.74
N SER A 114 -6.79 -1.67 6.54
CA SER A 114 -8.18 -1.56 6.08
C SER A 114 -8.64 -2.71 5.17
N ILE A 115 -7.70 -3.48 4.61
CA ILE A 115 -7.95 -4.66 3.76
C ILE A 115 -7.86 -5.91 4.62
#